data_AF-A0A382G9Q1-F1
#
_entry.id   AF-A0A382G9Q1-F1
#
_cell.length_a   1.000
_cell.length_b   1.000
_cell.length_c   1.000
_cell.angle_alpha   90.00
_cell.angle_beta   90.00
_cell.angle_gamma   90.00
#
_symmetry.space_group_name_H-M   'P 1'
#
loop_
_entity.id
_entity.type
_entity.pdbx_description
1 polymer ?
#
loop_
_entity_poly.entity_id
_entity_poly.type
_entity_poly.pdbx_seq_one_letter_code
_entity_poly.pdbx_strand_id
1 'polypeptide(L)'
;MGRLFPICRSITGEGNRQTLQILSEIAPIIQHEVPSGKQVYDWMIPDEWNIRDAWIATAGGRHLVDFQENNVHIMSYSEPVKTS
;
A
#
# COMPACT_ATOMS: atom_id res chain seq x y z
N MET A 1 -18.08 4.07 3.81
CA MET A 1 -16.94 3.22 3.37
C MET A 1 -16.43 3.49 1.96
N GLY A 2 -17.23 4.05 1.04
CA GLY A 2 -16.83 4.21 -0.37
C GLY A 2 -15.48 4.92 -0.64
N ARG A 3 -15.11 5.94 0.16
CA ARG A 3 -13.82 6.66 0.01
C ARG A 3 -12.61 5.87 0.52
N LEU A 4 -12.79 4.98 1.49
CA LEU A 4 -11.70 4.26 2.15
C LEU A 4 -11.42 2.89 1.51
N PHE A 5 -12.45 2.25 0.96
CA PHE A 5 -12.32 0.89 0.43
C PHE A 5 -11.32 0.76 -0.74
N PRO A 6 -11.27 1.67 -1.72
CA PRO A 6 -10.34 1.54 -2.85
C PRO A 6 -8.87 1.79 -2.48
N ILE A 7 -8.61 2.44 -1.35
CA ILE A 7 -7.24 2.82 -0.95
C ILE A 7 -6.45 1.55 -0.63
N CYS A 8 -5.40 1.30 -1.41
CA CYS A 8 -4.46 0.22 -1.16
C CYS A 8 -3.61 0.53 0.07
N ARG A 9 -4.03 0.00 1.23
CA ARG A 9 -3.34 0.16 2.51
C ARG A 9 -2.45 -1.03 2.81
N SER A 10 -1.33 -0.75 3.48
CA SER A 10 -0.48 -1.71 4.14
C SER A 10 -0.10 -1.16 5.54
N ILE A 11 0.85 -1.78 6.23
CA ILE A 11 1.32 -1.29 7.54
C ILE A 11 2.08 0.04 7.45
N THR A 12 2.65 0.37 6.28
CA THR A 12 3.23 1.68 5.94
C THR A 12 2.72 2.14 4.57
N GLY A 13 3.17 3.31 4.11
CA GLY A 13 2.93 3.79 2.76
C GLY A 13 1.83 4.84 2.64
N GLU A 14 1.72 5.38 1.44
CA GLU A 14 0.88 6.52 1.12
C GLU A 14 -0.61 6.25 1.32
N GLY A 15 -1.06 5.02 1.04
CA GLY A 15 -2.45 4.62 1.31
C GLY A 15 -2.82 4.76 2.79
N ASN A 16 -1.87 4.60 3.71
CA ASN A 16 -2.11 4.80 5.14
C ASN A 16 -2.26 6.29 5.48
N ARG A 17 -1.41 7.17 4.92
CA ARG A 17 -1.53 8.64 5.08
C ARG A 17 -2.85 9.17 4.53
N GLN A 18 -3.22 8.77 3.32
CA GLN A 18 -4.50 9.14 2.70
C GLN A 18 -5.69 8.72 3.56
N THR A 19 -5.62 7.53 4.14
CA THR A 19 -6.65 7.03 5.06
C THR A 19 -6.75 7.90 6.30
N LEU A 20 -5.64 8.21 6.96
CA LEU A 20 -5.63 9.07 8.15
C LEU A 20 -6.10 10.49 7.83
N GLN A 21 -5.77 11.02 6.65
CA GLN A 21 -6.26 12.31 6.17
C GLN A 21 -7.79 12.31 6.03
N ILE A 22 -8.38 11.29 5.40
CA ILE A 22 -9.84 11.17 5.27
C ILE A 22 -10.50 11.03 6.64
N LEU A 23 -9.92 10.22 7.53
CA LEU A 23 -10.46 10.03 8.89
C LEU A 23 -10.34 11.31 9.73
N SER A 24 -9.35 12.17 9.47
CA SER A 24 -9.19 13.44 10.18
C SER A 24 -10.34 14.43 9.97
N GLU A 25 -11.13 14.24 8.92
CA GLU A 25 -12.37 15.00 8.68
C GLU A 25 -13.48 14.65 9.68
N ILE A 26 -13.39 13.48 10.35
CA ILE A 26 -14.41 12.96 11.27
C ILE A 26 -14.02 13.22 12.73
N ALA A 27 -12.73 13.11 13.04
CA ALA A 27 -12.20 13.34 14.38
C ALA A 27 -10.75 13.86 14.31
N PRO A 28 -10.27 14.59 15.33
CA PRO A 28 -8.89 15.07 15.34
C PRO A 28 -7.92 13.89 15.37
N ILE A 29 -7.05 13.79 14.35
CA ILE A 29 -5.98 12.80 14.27
C ILE A 29 -4.66 13.54 14.13
N ILE A 30 -3.74 13.29 15.07
CA ILE A 30 -2.36 13.76 14.98
C ILE A 30 -1.55 12.64 14.33
N GLN A 31 -0.94 12.93 13.18
CA GLN A 31 -0.12 11.96 12.47
C GLN A 31 1.33 12.02 12.98
N HIS A 32 1.92 10.85 13.20
CA HIS A 32 3.31 10.69 13.58
C HIS A 32 4.00 9.74 12.60
N GLU A 33 5.17 10.15 12.13
CA GLU A 33 6.02 9.30 11.30
C GLU A 33 7.27 8.89 12.08
N VAL A 34 7.66 7.63 11.90
CA VAL A 34 8.85 7.06 12.53
C VAL A 34 9.72 6.48 11.42
N PRO A 35 11.02 6.83 11.35
CA PRO A 35 11.87 6.39 10.25
C PRO A 35 12.07 4.87 10.27
N SER A 36 12.14 4.27 9.07
CA SER A 36 12.53 2.88 8.86
C SER A 36 13.90 2.57 9.47
N GLY A 37 14.11 1.31 9.86
CA GLY A 37 15.32 0.84 10.53
C GLY A 37 15.43 1.24 12.00
N LYS A 38 14.54 2.08 12.53
CA LYS A 38 14.52 2.39 13.96
C LYS A 38 14.15 1.15 14.77
N GLN A 39 14.96 0.82 15.77
CA GLN A 39 14.63 -0.23 16.74
C GLN A 39 13.60 0.29 17.76
N VAL A 40 12.54 -0.49 17.98
CA VAL A 40 11.47 -0.24 18.95
C VAL A 40 11.24 -1.52 19.76
N TYR A 41 11.84 -1.58 20.94
CA TYR A 41 11.94 -2.81 21.74
C TYR A 41 12.62 -3.92 20.91
N ASP A 42 11.95 -5.07 20.73
CA ASP A 42 12.43 -6.20 19.95
C ASP A 42 12.11 -6.10 18.45
N TRP A 43 11.42 -5.04 18.03
CA TRP A 43 11.00 -4.84 16.65
C TRP A 43 11.87 -3.80 15.96
N MET A 44 11.95 -3.90 14.63
CA MET A 44 12.54 -2.88 13.77
C MET A 44 11.44 -2.31 12.87
N ILE A 45 11.36 -0.98 12.76
CA ILE A 45 10.42 -0.33 11.84
C ILE A 45 10.80 -0.74 10.41
N PRO A 46 9.88 -1.34 9.62
CA PRO A 46 10.21 -1.83 8.29
C PRO A 46 10.44 -0.68 7.31
N ASP A 47 11.00 -1.01 6.15
CA ASP A 47 11.01 -0.10 5.01
C ASP A 47 9.57 0.29 4.63
N GLU A 48 9.42 1.53 4.15
CA GLU A 48 8.15 2.01 3.65
C GLU A 48 7.82 1.34 2.31
N TRP A 49 6.60 0.81 2.19
CA TRP A 49 6.14 0.16 0.97
C TRP A 49 5.08 1.00 0.25
N ASN A 50 5.30 1.25 -1.04
CA ASN A 50 4.36 1.91 -1.93
C ASN A 50 4.27 1.14 -3.25
N ILE A 51 3.07 1.08 -3.82
CA ILE A 51 2.81 0.45 -5.11
C ILE A 51 2.27 1.48 -6.09
N ARG A 52 2.74 1.42 -7.33
CA ARG A 52 2.23 2.22 -8.45
C ARG A 52 1.25 1.43 -9.30
N ASP A 53 1.63 0.19 -9.63
CA ASP A 53 0.84 -0.69 -10.45
C ASP A 53 1.34 -2.14 -10.34
N ALA A 54 0.49 -3.10 -10.71
CA ALA A 54 0.86 -4.52 -10.83
C ALA A 54 -0.12 -5.30 -11.70
N TRP A 55 0.39 -6.21 -12.52
CA TRP A 55 -0.44 -7.08 -13.34
C TRP A 55 0.31 -8.36 -13.73
N ILE A 56 -0.45 -9.37 -14.16
CA ILE A 56 0.07 -10.53 -14.89
C ILE A 56 -0.59 -10.50 -16.27
N ALA A 57 0.20 -10.46 -17.33
CA ALA A 57 -0.30 -10.41 -18.70
C ALA A 57 -0.05 -11.70 -19.49
N THR A 58 -0.89 -11.97 -20.48
CA THR A 58 -0.59 -12.96 -21.52
C THR A 58 0.50 -12.44 -22.47
N ALA A 59 1.10 -13.33 -23.26
CA ALA A 59 2.03 -12.94 -24.33
C ALA A 59 1.43 -11.97 -25.36
N GLY A 60 0.10 -11.94 -25.50
CA GLY A 60 -0.62 -11.00 -26.37
C GLY A 60 -0.92 -9.65 -25.71
N GLY A 61 -0.41 -9.38 -24.50
CA GLY A 61 -0.57 -8.11 -23.78
C GLY A 61 -1.88 -7.95 -23.01
N ARG A 62 -2.74 -8.98 -22.95
CA ARG A 62 -3.98 -8.92 -22.16
C ARG A 62 -3.67 -9.17 -20.68
N HIS A 63 -4.09 -8.28 -19.80
CA HIS A 63 -4.00 -8.49 -18.35
C HIS A 63 -4.95 -9.62 -17.93
N LEU A 64 -4.42 -10.64 -17.24
CA LEU A 64 -5.17 -11.73 -16.62
C LEU A 64 -5.48 -11.43 -15.15
N VAL A 65 -4.59 -10.69 -14.51
CA VAL A 65 -4.69 -10.19 -13.13
C VAL A 65 -4.26 -8.73 -13.19
N ASP A 66 -5.07 -7.83 -12.63
CA ASP A 66 -4.83 -6.40 -12.67
C ASP A 66 -5.09 -5.76 -11.30
N PHE A 67 -4.08 -5.09 -10.76
CA PHE A 67 -4.16 -4.38 -9.48
C PHE A 67 -5.18 -3.23 -9.51
N GLN A 68 -5.36 -2.59 -10.67
CA GLN A 68 -6.32 -1.49 -10.83
C GLN A 68 -7.77 -1.97 -10.70
N GLU A 69 -8.03 -3.27 -10.97
CA GLU A 69 -9.35 -3.87 -10.74
C GLU A 69 -9.59 -4.12 -9.25
N ASN A 70 -8.59 -4.67 -8.54
CA ASN A 70 -8.71 -4.94 -7.12
C ASN A 70 -7.34 -5.07 -6.42
N ASN A 71 -7.15 -4.28 -5.36
CA ASN A 71 -5.88 -4.18 -4.64
C ASN A 71 -5.46 -5.46 -3.88
N VAL A 72 -6.37 -6.41 -3.60
CA VAL A 72 -6.00 -7.71 -2.99
C VAL A 72 -5.37 -8.71 -3.98
N HIS A 73 -5.27 -8.37 -5.27
CA HIS A 73 -4.52 -9.19 -6.23
C HIS A 73 -3.02 -9.21 -5.97
N ILE A 74 -2.50 -8.26 -5.18
CA ILE A 74 -1.10 -8.25 -4.77
C ILE A 74 -0.99 -8.54 -3.28
N MET A 75 0.04 -9.31 -2.92
CA MET A 75 0.42 -9.48 -1.53
C MET A 75 1.10 -8.20 -1.05
N SER A 76 0.62 -7.63 0.06
CA SER A 76 1.26 -6.46 0.67
C SER A 76 2.75 -6.72 0.90
N TYR A 77 3.59 -5.70 0.71
CA TYR A 77 5.05 -5.78 0.82
C TYR A 77 5.75 -6.65 -0.25
N SER A 78 5.09 -6.99 -1.36
CA SER A 78 5.80 -7.58 -2.51
C SER A 78 6.93 -6.66 -3.02
N GLU A 79 8.10 -7.28 -3.26
CA GLU A 79 9.24 -6.64 -3.91
C GLU A 79 8.93 -6.30 -5.38
N PRO A 80 9.55 -5.25 -5.95
CA PRO A 80 9.36 -4.91 -7.35
C PRO A 80 9.95 -6.00 -8.24
N VAL A 81 9.11 -6.58 -9.11
CA VAL A 81 9.53 -7.57 -10.09
C VAL A 81 9.18 -7.07 -11.49
N LYS A 82 10.13 -7.23 -12.40
CA LYS A 82 9.89 -7.09 -13.85
C LYS A 82 10.44 -8.33 -14.53
N THR A 83 9.54 -9.15 -15.06
CA THR A 83 9.89 -10.36 -15.80
C THR A 83 9.15 -10.37 -17.14
N SER A 84 9.69 -11.10 -18.11
CA SER A 84 9.28 -11.12 -19.52
C SER A 84 8.62 -12.42 -19.89
#